data_AF-A0A422Q8U8-F1
#
_entry.id   AF-A0A422Q8U8-F1
#
_cell.length_a   1.000
_cell.length_b   1.000
_cell.length_c   1.000
_cell.angle_alpha   90.00
_cell.angle_beta   90.00
_cell.angle_gamma   90.00
#
_symmetry.space_group_name_H-M   'P 1'
#
loop_
_entity.id
_entity.type
_entity.pdbx_description
1 polymer ?
#
loop_
_entity_poly.entity_id
_entity_poly.type
_entity_poly.pdbx_seq_one_letter_code
_entity_poly.pdbx_strand_id
1 'polypeptide(L)'
;PTCARCHSAVFTGVSFYHTQRPIPLSFIIGFASTLSRDVAQQFVSYKPLQRLVRLPYSSEREPEFSSLYMDHEDMMVGIVLQKAEYGSLTFVKESTCRFHYVRNGPRLAPVRQSSVVVHHINEEEYEVLMRRFGKDTSPSPKKYRRMKGGFVFDCQ
;
A
#
# COMPACT_ATOMS: atom_id res chain seq x y z
N PRO A 1 -22.46 4.84 1.15
CA PRO A 1 -21.65 5.36 0.02
C PRO A 1 -20.65 4.28 -0.44
N THR A 2 -20.36 4.21 -1.73
CA THR A 2 -19.48 3.21 -2.36
C THR A 2 -18.41 3.95 -3.17
N CYS A 3 -17.11 3.67 -2.96
CA CYS A 3 -16.05 4.29 -3.77
C CYS A 3 -15.69 3.37 -4.93
N ALA A 4 -16.06 3.76 -6.15
CA ALA A 4 -15.61 3.09 -7.38
C ALA A 4 -14.37 3.76 -7.99
N ARG A 5 -14.12 5.04 -7.66
CA ARG A 5 -12.94 5.83 -8.06
C ARG A 5 -12.60 6.83 -6.97
N CYS A 6 -11.47 6.63 -6.30
CA CYS A 6 -10.94 7.59 -5.34
C CYS A 6 -9.70 8.22 -6.00
N HIS A 7 -9.80 9.50 -6.38
CA HIS A 7 -8.65 10.31 -6.81
C HIS A 7 -7.78 10.65 -5.61
N SER A 8 -6.49 10.94 -5.83
CA SER A 8 -5.53 11.26 -4.77
C SER A 8 -5.45 10.19 -3.67
N ALA A 9 -5.70 8.93 -4.00
CA ALA A 9 -5.90 7.87 -3.03
C ALA A 9 -4.73 6.88 -2.97
N VAL A 10 -4.48 6.40 -1.75
CA VAL A 10 -3.49 5.39 -1.41
C VAL A 10 -4.20 4.27 -0.65
N PHE A 11 -4.23 3.06 -1.21
CA PHE A 11 -4.95 1.91 -0.65
C PHE A 11 -4.00 0.93 0.03
N THR A 12 -4.39 0.44 1.20
CA THR A 12 -3.54 -0.45 2.03
C THR A 12 -4.35 -1.31 2.98
N GLY A 13 -3.90 -2.51 3.30
CA GLY A 13 -4.46 -3.30 4.41
C GLY A 13 -3.89 -2.96 5.78
N VAL A 14 -2.65 -2.47 5.85
CA VAL A 14 -1.96 -2.16 7.11
C VAL A 14 -1.07 -0.93 6.94
N SER A 15 -1.20 0.01 7.88
CA SER A 15 -0.38 1.22 7.95
C SER A 15 0.38 1.24 9.26
N PHE A 16 1.64 1.63 9.20
CA PHE A 16 2.52 1.80 10.35
C PHE A 16 2.99 3.25 10.45
N TYR A 17 3.46 3.61 11.63
CA TYR A 17 4.11 4.89 11.89
C TYR A 17 5.55 4.65 12.28
N HIS A 18 6.49 5.30 11.58
CA HIS A 18 7.87 5.36 12.02
C HIS A 18 8.03 6.56 12.97
N THR A 19 8.06 6.29 14.28
CA THR A 19 7.99 7.32 15.34
C THR A 19 9.35 7.91 15.70
N GLN A 20 10.47 7.31 15.29
CA GLN A 20 11.82 7.85 15.57
C GLN A 20 12.15 9.12 14.76
N ARG A 21 11.16 9.75 14.11
CA ARG A 21 11.34 10.97 13.32
C ARG A 21 10.62 12.14 13.99
N PRO A 22 11.11 13.38 13.81
CA PRO A 22 10.41 14.58 14.29
C PRO A 22 8.98 14.70 13.73
N ILE A 23 8.78 14.22 12.50
CA ILE A 23 7.47 14.09 11.85
C ILE A 23 7.19 12.60 11.66
N PRO A 24 6.11 12.06 12.24
CA PRO A 24 5.73 10.67 12.03
C PRO A 24 5.58 10.37 10.54
N LEU A 25 6.27 9.34 10.08
CA LEU A 25 6.12 8.83 8.72
C LEU A 25 5.05 7.74 8.73
N SER A 26 3.95 7.96 8.00
CA SER A 26 3.02 6.89 7.70
C SER A 26 3.48 6.13 6.46
N PHE A 27 3.58 4.81 6.56
CA PHE A 27 3.98 3.94 5.45
C PHE A 27 3.15 2.65 5.42
N ILE A 28 3.22 1.95 4.30
CA ILE A 28 2.37 0.78 3.98
C ILE A 28 3.25 -0.45 3.89
N ILE A 29 3.11 -1.37 4.83
CA ILE A 29 4.05 -2.49 4.93
C ILE A 29 3.94 -3.44 3.72
N GLY A 30 5.11 -3.92 3.27
CA GLY A 30 5.40 -4.57 1.98
C GLY A 30 4.68 -5.89 1.63
N PHE A 31 3.35 -5.86 1.44
CA PHE A 31 2.62 -6.91 0.70
C PHE A 31 2.03 -6.36 -0.58
N ALA A 32 1.20 -5.34 -0.44
CA ALA A 32 0.56 -4.66 -1.55
C ALA A 32 0.10 -3.29 -1.07
N SER A 33 0.48 -2.28 -1.83
CA SER A 33 -0.16 -0.97 -1.82
C SER A 33 -0.74 -0.72 -3.20
N THR A 34 -1.81 0.07 -3.27
CA THR A 34 -2.32 0.53 -4.57
C THR A 34 -2.37 2.05 -4.56
N LEU A 35 -1.80 2.66 -5.58
CA LEU A 35 -1.86 4.09 -5.80
C LEU A 35 -2.88 4.37 -6.89
N SER A 36 -3.72 5.37 -6.67
CA SER A 36 -4.51 5.97 -7.76
C SER A 36 -3.57 6.46 -8.88
N ARG A 37 -4.06 6.46 -10.12
CA ARG A 37 -3.24 6.75 -11.31
C ARG A 37 -2.50 8.08 -11.21
N ASP A 38 -3.18 9.11 -10.73
CA ASP A 38 -2.66 10.46 -10.51
C ASP A 38 -1.59 10.50 -9.42
N VAL A 39 -1.77 9.75 -8.32
CA VAL A 39 -0.73 9.61 -7.28
C VAL A 39 0.48 8.87 -7.82
N ALA A 40 0.28 7.78 -8.58
CA ALA A 40 1.36 7.02 -9.19
C ALA A 40 2.16 7.88 -10.18
N GLN A 41 1.48 8.66 -11.03
CA GLN A 41 2.12 9.55 -12.00
C GLN A 41 2.97 10.62 -11.32
N GLN A 42 2.46 11.22 -10.25
CA GLN A 42 3.21 12.19 -9.48
C GLN A 42 4.38 11.52 -8.73
N PHE A 43 4.17 10.33 -8.15
CA PHE A 43 5.20 9.53 -7.47
C PHE A 43 6.41 9.32 -8.35
N VAL A 44 6.20 8.81 -9.56
CA VAL A 44 7.29 8.56 -10.52
C VAL A 44 7.86 9.85 -11.09
N SER A 45 7.19 11.00 -10.93
CA SER A 45 7.67 12.32 -11.37
C SER A 45 8.53 13.04 -10.34
N TYR A 46 8.62 12.52 -9.10
CA TYR A 46 9.40 13.14 -8.02
C TYR A 46 10.91 13.16 -8.36
N LYS A 47 11.44 14.36 -8.62
CA LYS A 47 12.79 14.57 -9.16
C LYS A 47 13.91 13.98 -8.31
N PRO A 48 13.91 14.11 -6.97
CA PRO A 48 14.93 13.49 -6.14
C PRO A 48 14.98 11.96 -6.29
N LEU A 49 13.82 11.28 -6.28
CA LEU A 49 13.75 9.83 -6.50
C LEU A 49 14.20 9.46 -7.91
N GLN A 50 13.70 10.16 -8.93
CA GLN A 50 14.09 9.97 -10.33
C GLN A 50 15.61 10.07 -10.56
N ARG A 51 16.28 10.97 -9.83
CA ARG A 51 17.72 11.13 -9.90
C ARG A 51 18.42 9.91 -9.29
N LEU A 52 18.04 9.52 -8.07
CA LEU A 52 18.73 8.45 -7.34
C LEU A 52 18.55 7.07 -7.99
N VAL A 53 17.38 6.75 -8.53
CA VAL A 53 17.12 5.47 -9.24
C VAL A 53 18.01 5.29 -10.47
N ARG A 54 18.51 6.38 -11.06
CA ARG A 54 19.37 6.36 -12.26
C ARG A 54 20.86 6.42 -11.94
N LEU A 55 21.23 6.63 -10.68
CA LEU A 55 22.62 6.71 -10.27
C LEU A 55 23.10 5.33 -9.82
N PRO A 56 24.32 4.91 -10.19
CA PRO A 56 24.93 3.76 -9.57
C PRO A 56 25.14 4.05 -8.08
N TYR A 57 24.94 3.02 -7.28
CA TYR A 57 25.21 3.09 -5.85
C TYR A 57 26.71 3.32 -5.57
N SER A 58 27.00 4.13 -4.55
CA SER A 58 28.32 4.23 -3.92
C SER A 58 28.17 4.54 -2.43
N SER A 59 29.12 4.11 -1.61
CA SER A 59 29.11 4.35 -0.16
C SER A 59 29.11 5.84 0.20
N GLU A 60 29.80 6.67 -0.59
CA GLU A 60 29.78 8.14 -0.45
C GLU A 60 28.38 8.73 -0.61
N ARG A 61 27.51 8.08 -1.41
CA ARG A 61 26.13 8.52 -1.67
C ARG A 61 25.11 7.85 -0.77
N GLU A 62 25.51 6.92 0.10
CA GLU A 62 24.61 6.25 1.04
C GLU A 62 23.63 7.22 1.72
N PRO A 63 24.07 8.40 2.25
CA PRO A 63 23.14 9.33 2.88
C PRO A 63 22.02 9.83 1.95
N GLU A 64 22.27 9.94 0.65
CA GLU A 64 21.26 10.34 -0.33
C GLU A 64 20.21 9.23 -0.50
N PHE A 65 20.63 7.98 -0.62
CA PHE A 65 19.74 6.81 -0.74
C PHE A 65 18.93 6.59 0.54
N SER A 66 19.58 6.62 1.72
CA SER A 66 18.88 6.44 3.00
C SER A 66 17.91 7.59 3.29
N SER A 67 18.16 8.81 2.77
CA SER A 67 17.24 9.94 2.95
C SER A 67 15.84 9.73 2.35
N LEU A 68 15.75 8.83 1.35
CA LEU A 68 14.52 8.38 0.72
C LEU A 68 14.17 6.93 1.07
N TYR A 69 14.82 6.31 2.07
CA TYR A 69 14.60 4.91 2.46
C TYR A 69 14.68 3.94 1.28
N MET A 70 15.60 4.14 0.34
CA MET A 70 15.68 3.28 -0.86
C MET A 70 16.12 1.84 -0.56
N ASP A 71 16.55 1.56 0.67
CA ASP A 71 16.81 0.25 1.26
C ASP A 71 15.55 -0.44 1.84
N HIS A 72 14.45 0.30 1.96
CA HIS A 72 13.15 -0.16 2.46
C HIS A 72 12.02 0.34 1.54
N GLU A 73 11.66 -0.45 0.53
CA GLU A 73 10.73 -0.06 -0.56
C GLU A 73 9.40 0.54 -0.06
N ASP A 74 8.79 -0.06 0.96
CA ASP A 74 7.54 0.42 1.56
C ASP A 74 7.67 1.79 2.24
N MET A 75 8.77 1.98 2.97
CA MET A 75 9.12 3.26 3.58
C MET A 75 9.48 4.30 2.52
N MET A 76 10.15 3.91 1.44
CA MET A 76 10.44 4.77 0.29
C MET A 76 9.15 5.34 -0.30
N VAL A 77 8.14 4.48 -0.52
CA VAL A 77 6.84 4.93 -1.01
C VAL A 77 6.24 5.97 -0.08
N GLY A 78 6.19 5.69 1.22
CA GLY A 78 5.65 6.61 2.22
C GLY A 78 6.40 7.95 2.27
N ILE A 79 7.74 7.93 2.31
CA ILE A 79 8.52 9.16 2.48
C ILE A 79 8.49 10.04 1.23
N VAL A 80 8.47 9.44 0.04
CA VAL A 80 8.36 10.20 -1.21
C VAL A 80 6.99 10.85 -1.30
N LEU A 81 5.92 10.13 -0.95
CA LEU A 81 4.57 10.69 -0.86
C LEU A 81 4.44 11.79 0.20
N GLN A 82 5.22 11.75 1.27
CA GLN A 82 5.27 12.85 2.24
C GLN A 82 6.09 14.04 1.72
N LYS A 83 7.24 13.78 1.08
CA LYS A 83 8.22 14.79 0.69
C LYS A 83 7.88 15.56 -0.58
N ALA A 84 7.15 14.98 -1.53
CA ALA A 84 6.74 15.79 -2.69
C ALA A 84 5.54 16.69 -2.37
N GLU A 85 5.20 16.86 -1.08
CA GLU A 85 4.13 17.75 -0.61
C GLU A 85 2.82 17.50 -1.36
N TYR A 86 2.57 16.22 -1.67
CA TYR A 86 1.30 15.80 -2.24
C TYR A 86 0.21 16.35 -1.35
N GLY A 87 -0.77 17.04 -1.95
CA GLY A 87 -1.81 17.79 -1.23
C GLY A 87 -2.66 16.93 -0.28
N SER A 88 -3.98 17.03 -0.34
CA SER A 88 -4.83 16.17 0.49
C SER A 88 -4.85 14.72 -0.04
N LEU A 89 -3.78 13.95 0.23
CA LEU A 89 -3.78 12.50 0.02
C LEU A 89 -4.89 11.86 0.86
N THR A 90 -5.69 11.04 0.21
CA THR A 90 -6.74 10.26 0.84
C THR A 90 -6.22 8.85 1.12
N PHE A 91 -6.04 8.52 2.39
CA PHE A 91 -5.66 7.16 2.75
C PHE A 91 -6.90 6.27 2.79
N VAL A 92 -6.85 5.14 2.11
CA VAL A 92 -7.92 4.14 2.07
C VAL A 92 -7.40 2.86 2.70
N LYS A 93 -7.92 2.53 3.87
CA LYS A 93 -7.54 1.34 4.60
C LYS A 93 -8.54 0.21 4.35
N GLU A 94 -8.04 -0.97 4.01
CA GLU A 94 -8.81 -2.20 3.98
C GLU A 94 -8.86 -2.82 5.38
N SER A 95 -10.03 -3.30 5.76
CA SER A 95 -10.18 -3.96 7.06
C SER A 95 -9.40 -5.28 7.10
N THR A 96 -8.91 -5.65 8.29
CA THR A 96 -8.09 -6.85 8.54
C THR A 96 -8.78 -8.16 8.15
N CYS A 97 -10.10 -8.18 8.05
CA CYS A 97 -10.89 -9.31 7.56
C CYS A 97 -10.77 -9.57 6.05
N ARG A 98 -10.12 -8.67 5.30
CA ARG A 98 -9.93 -8.74 3.83
C ARG A 98 -8.46 -8.83 3.42
N PHE A 99 -7.56 -8.79 4.41
CA PHE A 99 -6.12 -8.97 4.27
C PHE A 99 -5.69 -10.17 5.11
N HIS A 100 -5.09 -11.17 4.47
CA HIS A 100 -4.85 -12.47 5.08
C HIS A 100 -3.37 -12.82 5.08
N TYR A 101 -2.88 -13.34 6.21
CA TYR A 101 -1.62 -14.07 6.30
C TYR A 101 -1.93 -15.55 6.42
N VAL A 102 -1.53 -16.35 5.44
CA VAL A 102 -1.74 -17.81 5.48
C VAL A 102 -0.70 -18.47 6.38
N ARG A 103 0.54 -17.97 6.32
CA ARG A 103 1.69 -18.40 7.13
C ARG A 103 2.39 -17.19 7.77
N ASN A 104 3.12 -17.43 8.85
CA ASN A 104 4.06 -16.48 9.48
C ASN A 104 3.46 -15.10 9.83
N GLY A 105 2.19 -15.07 10.26
CA GLY A 105 1.50 -13.86 10.68
C GLY A 105 0.21 -14.16 11.44
N PRO A 106 -0.47 -13.15 11.98
CA PRO A 106 -1.74 -13.35 12.65
C PRO A 106 -2.81 -13.82 11.65
N ARG A 107 -3.44 -14.95 11.93
CA ARG A 107 -4.62 -15.42 11.18
C ARG A 107 -5.84 -14.61 11.62
N LEU A 108 -6.04 -13.45 10.99
CA LEU A 108 -7.07 -12.48 11.39
C LEU A 108 -8.48 -12.91 10.97
N ALA A 109 -8.63 -13.60 9.83
CA ALA A 109 -9.91 -14.11 9.31
C ALA A 109 -9.69 -15.17 8.20
N PRO A 110 -10.65 -16.08 7.96
CA PRO A 110 -10.60 -16.99 6.81
C PRO A 110 -10.73 -16.23 5.49
N VAL A 111 -10.11 -16.75 4.42
CA VAL A 111 -10.21 -16.20 3.06
C VAL A 111 -11.66 -16.32 2.55
N ARG A 112 -12.22 -15.22 2.04
CA ARG A 112 -13.60 -15.07 1.54
C ARG A 112 -13.60 -14.52 0.11
N GLN A 113 -14.77 -14.52 -0.55
CA GLN A 113 -14.90 -13.88 -1.86
C GLN A 113 -14.58 -12.38 -1.82
N SER A 114 -14.76 -11.73 -0.66
CA SER A 114 -14.45 -10.33 -0.44
C SER A 114 -12.98 -10.05 -0.07
N SER A 115 -12.12 -11.08 -0.01
CA SER A 115 -10.69 -10.92 0.24
C SER A 115 -10.02 -10.09 -0.84
N VAL A 116 -9.06 -9.26 -0.45
CA VAL A 116 -8.31 -8.38 -1.36
C VAL A 116 -6.87 -8.82 -1.48
N VAL A 117 -6.24 -9.22 -0.37
CA VAL A 117 -4.86 -9.72 -0.36
C VAL A 117 -4.77 -10.99 0.48
N VAL A 118 -4.09 -11.99 -0.07
CA VAL A 118 -3.72 -13.23 0.63
C VAL A 118 -2.22 -13.40 0.50
N HIS A 119 -1.51 -13.26 1.62
CA HIS A 119 -0.05 -13.21 1.69
C HIS A 119 0.55 -14.47 2.34
N HIS A 120 1.84 -14.71 2.08
CA HIS A 120 2.61 -15.89 2.51
C HIS A 120 2.01 -17.24 2.05
N ILE A 121 1.65 -17.29 0.78
CA ILE A 121 1.19 -18.51 0.10
C ILE A 121 2.32 -19.14 -0.71
N ASN A 122 2.22 -20.43 -1.02
CA ASN A 122 3.06 -21.08 -2.03
C ASN A 122 2.36 -21.09 -3.41
N GLU A 123 3.04 -21.61 -4.43
CA GLU A 123 2.52 -21.67 -5.80
C GLU A 123 1.26 -22.54 -5.93
N GLU A 124 1.20 -23.68 -5.24
CA GLU A 124 0.02 -24.56 -5.24
C GLU A 124 -1.21 -23.85 -4.65
N GLU A 125 -1.05 -23.13 -3.53
CA GLU A 125 -2.09 -22.32 -2.92
C GLU A 125 -2.49 -21.16 -3.85
N TYR A 126 -1.54 -20.54 -4.55
CA TYR A 126 -1.83 -19.52 -5.55
C TYR A 126 -2.72 -20.09 -6.67
N GLU A 127 -2.45 -21.29 -7.17
CA GLU A 127 -3.29 -21.96 -8.18
C GLU A 127 -4.73 -22.19 -7.65
N VAL A 128 -4.87 -22.60 -6.38
CA VAL A 128 -6.18 -22.74 -5.74
C VAL A 128 -6.91 -21.40 -5.66
N LEU A 129 -6.21 -20.31 -5.29
CA LEU A 129 -6.81 -18.98 -5.23
C LEU A 129 -7.19 -18.47 -6.64
N MET A 130 -6.35 -18.69 -7.65
CA MET A 130 -6.66 -18.35 -9.04
C MET A 130 -7.91 -19.07 -9.54
N ARG A 131 -8.08 -20.36 -9.22
CA ARG A 131 -9.32 -21.10 -9.52
C ARG A 131 -10.52 -20.57 -8.76
N ARG A 132 -10.34 -20.20 -7.49
CA ARG A 132 -11.39 -19.67 -6.62
C ARG A 132 -11.90 -18.31 -7.09
N PHE A 133 -11.01 -17.39 -7.43
CA PHE A 133 -11.34 -16.01 -7.78
C PHE A 133 -11.46 -15.75 -9.28
N GLY A 134 -11.02 -16.66 -10.15
CA GLY A 134 -10.88 -16.42 -11.59
C GLY A 134 -12.19 -16.14 -12.36
N LYS A 135 -13.35 -16.35 -11.74
CA LYS A 135 -14.67 -16.01 -12.32
C LYS A 135 -15.21 -14.64 -11.86
N ASP A 136 -14.49 -13.95 -10.97
CA ASP A 136 -14.91 -12.66 -10.42
C ASP A 136 -14.43 -11.50 -11.30
N THR A 137 -15.20 -11.21 -12.36
CA THR A 137 -14.88 -10.15 -13.31
C THR A 137 -15.59 -8.82 -13.03
N SER A 138 -16.47 -8.78 -12.02
CA SER A 138 -17.28 -7.60 -11.71
C SER A 138 -17.52 -7.47 -10.20
N PRO A 139 -16.47 -7.19 -9.40
CA PRO A 139 -16.60 -7.08 -7.97
C PRO A 139 -17.48 -5.86 -7.59
N SER A 140 -18.43 -6.09 -6.67
CA SER A 140 -19.28 -5.01 -6.16
C SER A 140 -18.47 -4.00 -5.33
N PRO A 141 -18.73 -2.69 -5.50
CA PRO A 141 -18.11 -1.67 -4.67
C PRO A 141 -18.34 -1.90 -3.18
N LYS A 142 -17.32 -1.64 -2.37
CA LYS A 142 -17.36 -1.91 -0.93
C LYS A 142 -17.87 -0.72 -0.14
N LYS A 143 -18.59 -1.04 0.94
CA LYS A 143 -19.00 -0.05 1.94
C LYS A 143 -17.76 0.43 2.69
N TYR A 144 -17.83 1.67 3.15
CA TYR A 144 -16.74 2.29 3.84
C TYR A 144 -17.24 3.24 4.93
N ARG A 145 -16.37 3.48 5.90
CA ARG A 145 -16.52 4.49 6.95
C ARG A 145 -15.45 5.56 6.79
N ARG A 146 -15.80 6.81 7.10
CA ARG A 146 -14.83 7.92 7.11
C ARG A 146 -13.94 7.83 8.35
N MET A 147 -12.67 8.16 8.17
CA MET A 147 -11.73 8.42 9.26
C MET A 147 -11.01 9.74 9.01
N LYS A 148 -10.32 10.28 10.02
CA LYS A 148 -9.48 11.47 9.83
C LYS A 148 -8.44 11.19 8.75
N GLY A 149 -8.46 11.99 7.67
CA GLY A 149 -7.54 11.85 6.54
C GLY A 149 -7.84 10.69 5.57
N GLY A 150 -9.02 10.05 5.65
CA GLY A 150 -9.25 8.89 4.79
C GLY A 150 -10.56 8.12 4.95
N PHE A 151 -10.54 6.88 4.46
CA PHE A 151 -11.63 5.92 4.52
C PHE A 151 -11.13 4.56 5.03
N VAL A 152 -12.01 3.81 5.67
CA VAL A 152 -11.79 2.39 5.99
C VAL A 152 -12.88 1.57 5.31
N PHE A 153 -12.52 0.61 4.46
CA PHE A 153 -13.44 -0.31 3.83
C PHE A 153 -13.88 -1.39 4.81
N ASP A 154 -15.18 -1.65 4.86
CA ASP A 154 -15.77 -2.57 5.83
C ASP A 154 -15.59 -4.05 5.42
N CYS A 155 -15.81 -4.94 6.39
CA CYS A 155 -15.74 -6.39 6.20
C CYS A 155 -16.92 -7.00 5.42
N GLN A 156 -18.03 -6.26 5.34
CA GLN A 156 -19.29 -6.72 4.74
C GLN A 156 -19.44 -6.14 3.33
#